data_AF-A0A3N9NLW9-F1
#
_entry.id   AF-A0A3N9NLW9-F1
#
_cell.length_a   1.000
_cell.length_b   1.000
_cell.length_c   1.000
_cell.angle_alpha   90.00
_cell.angle_beta   90.00
_cell.angle_gamma   90.00
#
_symmetry.space_group_name_H-M   'P 1'
#
loop_
_entity.id
_entity.type
_entity.pdbx_description
1 polymer ?
#
loop_
_entity_poly.entity_id
_entity_poly.type
_entity_poly.pdbx_seq_one_letter_code
_entity_poly.pdbx_strand_id
1 'polypeptide(L)'
;MTTMAMKRRIDDIPSRAQAKILYDRYRPQYEMAQARLSRTIRRLLSEYGLNVSTRIRFKTFDSYFNKILKFYNEGRRPLAIHDLIGIRIVASFLSELEVIKDILLKNFDILEIETKGAKHSFREFGYDSIHLLIKLPDGIITNEIPYTELCGEVQLRTKLQDAWAEVEHELIYKSDYSLLNEQLKRKLASLNASLTLSDIIFQEIRDYQRERQERDDKRRRTIQEKVEFIENIHGYDKIDESPKPNEKTAEDEISNGSLDKLLFKALDAHAKQDYDTALNYYNRILAANPDDKVCSIISNHRGMVYFVQSNYEKAIEDFTRAIQTNPQNFRAYNNRGLSYRMLRTFDRALEDFDHSIEIDATQAETYFGRAQVFFEMEDYPQALKDCNKVLNIKPNLKSALRFRQVIYSKLF
;
A
#
# COMPACT_ATOMS: atom_id res chain seq x y z
N MET A 1 30.03 61.61 5.39
CA MET A 1 30.77 60.98 6.50
C MET A 1 30.03 59.69 6.85
N THR A 2 30.05 58.66 6.01
CA THR A 2 31.20 57.79 5.71
C THR A 2 31.79 57.21 7.00
N THR A 3 31.39 55.99 7.35
CA THR A 3 32.33 55.00 7.91
C THR A 3 31.70 53.59 7.88
N MET A 4 32.32 52.79 7.01
CA MET A 4 32.46 51.34 7.06
C MET A 4 31.23 50.46 6.84
N ALA A 5 31.01 50.23 5.55
CA ALA A 5 30.81 48.89 5.01
C ALA A 5 31.72 47.86 5.73
N MET A 6 31.14 47.11 6.67
CA MET A 6 31.72 45.84 7.10
C MET A 6 31.62 44.86 5.93
N LYS A 7 32.71 44.79 5.15
CA LYS A 7 33.08 43.58 4.43
C LYS A 7 33.14 42.44 5.46
N ARG A 8 32.03 41.73 5.69
CA ARG A 8 32.03 40.42 6.36
C ARG A 8 32.64 39.42 5.40
N ARG A 9 33.97 39.33 5.40
CA ARG A 9 34.76 38.31 4.70
C ARG A 9 35.60 37.60 5.77
N ILE A 10 35.45 36.27 5.83
CA ILE A 10 36.29 35.25 6.51
C ILE A 10 35.75 34.64 7.84
N ASP A 11 34.87 35.29 8.61
CA ASP A 11 34.49 34.79 9.95
C ASP A 11 33.27 33.84 10.05
N ASP A 12 32.59 33.47 8.95
CA ASP A 12 31.36 32.65 9.01
C ASP A 12 31.59 31.13 8.83
N ILE A 13 32.85 30.65 8.75
CA ILE A 13 33.15 29.21 8.68
C ILE A 13 33.40 28.68 10.09
N PRO A 14 32.60 27.74 10.60
CA PRO A 14 32.82 27.19 11.93
C PRO A 14 34.14 26.44 12.01
N SER A 15 34.99 26.82 12.97
CA SER A 15 36.23 26.09 13.27
C SER A 15 35.90 24.64 13.61
N ARG A 16 36.43 23.70 12.82
CA ARG A 16 36.20 22.25 13.02
C ARG A 16 36.55 21.81 14.44
N ALA A 17 37.66 22.32 14.99
CA ALA A 17 38.10 21.97 16.35
C ALA A 17 37.14 22.51 17.41
N GLN A 18 36.73 23.77 17.32
CA GLN A 18 35.79 24.38 18.27
C GLN A 18 34.40 23.72 18.17
N ALA A 19 33.92 23.48 16.96
CA ALA A 19 32.67 22.78 16.71
C ALA A 19 32.70 21.37 17.31
N LYS A 20 33.83 20.66 17.20
CA LYS A 20 33.99 19.31 17.77
C LYS A 20 33.93 19.32 19.29
N ILE A 21 34.59 20.27 19.95
CA ILE A 21 34.56 20.40 21.42
C ILE A 21 33.14 20.64 21.91
N LEU A 22 32.40 21.58 21.30
CA LEU A 22 31.02 21.88 21.68
C LEU A 22 30.07 20.72 21.38
N TYR A 23 30.26 20.06 20.23
CA TYR A 23 29.51 18.87 19.84
C TYR A 23 29.67 17.75 20.86
N ASP A 24 30.91 17.35 21.16
CA ASP A 24 31.19 16.25 22.07
C ASP A 24 30.76 16.60 23.51
N ARG A 25 30.83 17.88 23.92
CA ARG A 25 30.37 18.36 25.23
C ARG A 25 28.85 18.27 25.42
N TYR A 26 28.05 18.69 24.43
CA TYR A 26 26.59 18.79 24.58
C TYR A 26 25.82 17.58 24.03
N ARG A 27 26.46 16.74 23.22
CA ARG A 27 25.89 15.49 22.67
C ARG A 27 25.13 14.63 23.69
N PRO A 28 25.61 14.40 24.93
CA PRO A 28 24.89 13.58 25.90
C PRO A 28 23.45 14.05 26.17
N GLN A 29 23.19 15.36 26.13
CA GLN A 29 21.84 15.92 26.34
C GLN A 29 20.91 15.54 25.19
N TYR A 30 21.41 15.59 23.95
CA TYR A 30 20.67 15.21 22.74
C TYR A 30 20.44 13.69 22.67
N GLU A 31 21.41 12.88 23.09
CA GLU A 31 21.23 11.42 23.20
C GLU A 31 20.15 11.06 24.24
N MET A 32 20.12 11.79 25.37
CA MET A 32 19.06 11.63 26.37
C MET A 32 17.69 12.06 25.83
N ALA A 33 17.61 13.18 25.10
CA ALA A 33 16.39 13.62 24.43
C ALA A 33 15.89 12.60 23.40
N GLN A 34 16.80 12.07 22.57
CA GLN A 34 16.51 11.01 21.60
C GLN A 34 15.97 9.75 22.26
N ALA A 35 16.61 9.29 23.35
CA ALA A 35 16.18 8.10 24.07
C ALA A 35 14.79 8.28 24.67
N ARG A 36 14.49 9.46 25.25
CA ARG A 36 13.17 9.79 25.77
C ARG A 36 12.13 9.81 24.66
N LEU A 37 12.39 10.54 23.57
CA LEU A 37 11.50 10.63 22.42
C LEU A 37 11.19 9.24 21.84
N SER A 38 12.23 8.43 21.60
CA SER A 38 12.07 7.07 21.07
C SER A 38 11.28 6.15 22.01
N ARG A 39 11.47 6.27 23.33
CA ARG A 39 10.71 5.48 24.32
C ARG A 39 9.24 5.90 24.33
N THR A 40 8.96 7.21 24.29
CA THR A 40 7.59 7.73 24.24
C THR A 40 6.87 7.27 22.98
N ILE A 41 7.51 7.40 21.81
CA ILE A 41 6.95 6.93 20.53
C ILE A 41 6.65 5.43 20.60
N ARG A 42 7.60 4.60 21.04
CA ARG A 42 7.40 3.14 21.13
C ARG A 42 6.24 2.77 22.05
N ARG A 43 6.16 3.40 23.24
CA ARG A 43 5.08 3.15 24.19
C ARG A 43 3.73 3.53 23.58
N LEU A 44 3.65 4.72 22.99
CA LEU A 44 2.43 5.20 22.34
C LEU A 44 1.96 4.26 21.23
N LEU A 45 2.85 3.84 20.33
CA LEU A 45 2.47 2.93 19.24
C LEU A 45 2.04 1.55 19.75
N SER A 46 2.65 1.06 20.83
CA SER A 46 2.24 -0.20 21.48
C SER A 46 0.84 -0.10 22.11
N GLU A 47 0.47 1.05 22.70
CA GLU A 47 -0.88 1.27 23.27
C GLU A 47 -1.98 1.22 22.19
N TYR A 48 -1.64 1.60 20.95
CA TYR A 48 -2.51 1.46 19.78
C TYR A 48 -2.43 0.07 19.11
N GLY A 49 -1.73 -0.90 19.71
CA GLY A 49 -1.61 -2.27 19.18
C GLY A 49 -0.71 -2.39 17.93
N LEU A 50 0.14 -1.39 17.66
CA LEU A 50 1.02 -1.39 16.50
C LEU A 50 2.40 -1.97 16.85
N ASN A 51 2.68 -3.18 16.35
CA ASN A 51 3.98 -3.84 16.50
C ASN A 51 4.95 -3.39 15.41
N VAL A 52 5.52 -2.20 15.57
CA VAL A 52 6.49 -1.63 14.63
C VAL A 52 7.92 -1.74 15.14
N SER A 53 8.87 -1.89 14.21
CA SER A 53 10.29 -1.85 14.56
C SER A 53 10.82 -0.42 14.47
N THR A 54 11.61 0.01 15.46
CA THR A 54 12.19 1.35 15.48
C THR A 54 13.71 1.27 15.47
N ARG A 55 14.36 1.94 14.51
CA ARG A 55 15.83 2.11 14.47
C ARG A 55 16.18 3.54 14.82
N ILE A 56 17.21 3.73 15.61
CA ILE A 56 17.64 5.04 16.08
C ILE A 56 18.98 5.36 15.41
N ARG A 57 19.13 6.59 14.91
CA ARG A 57 20.36 7.10 14.32
C ARG A 57 20.71 8.43 14.97
N PHE A 58 21.95 8.54 15.44
CA PHE A 58 22.54 9.82 15.82
C PHE A 58 23.59 10.19 14.77
N LYS A 59 23.56 11.41 14.25
CA LYS A 59 24.54 11.82 13.23
C LYS A 59 25.95 11.80 13.83
N THR A 60 26.98 11.44 13.06
CA THR A 60 28.37 11.54 13.55
C THR A 60 28.87 12.98 13.43
N PHE A 61 29.89 13.35 14.20
CA PHE A 61 30.51 14.68 14.10
C PHE A 61 30.92 15.01 12.66
N ASP A 62 31.56 14.07 11.96
CA ASP A 62 32.01 14.29 10.58
C ASP A 62 30.84 14.55 9.63
N SER A 63 29.77 13.75 9.75
CA SER A 63 28.56 13.93 8.93
C SER A 63 27.86 15.26 9.23
N TYR A 64 27.79 15.64 10.50
CA TYR A 64 27.24 16.92 10.97
C TYR A 64 28.04 18.10 10.42
N PHE A 65 29.37 18.07 10.59
CA PHE A 65 30.25 19.16 10.18
C PHE A 65 30.30 19.32 8.67
N ASN A 66 30.37 18.21 7.92
CA ASN A 66 30.32 18.24 6.46
C ASN A 66 29.00 18.81 5.94
N LYS A 67 27.87 18.54 6.62
CA LYS A 67 26.56 19.11 6.25
C LYS A 67 26.51 20.62 6.48
N ILE A 68 27.11 21.11 7.58
CA ILE A 68 27.26 22.55 7.83
C ILE A 68 28.11 23.21 6.74
N LEU A 69 29.27 22.63 6.41
CA LEU A 69 30.13 23.14 5.34
C LEU A 69 29.40 23.16 4.00
N LYS A 70 28.63 22.12 3.69
CA LYS A 70 27.80 22.07 2.48
C LYS A 70 26.79 23.20 2.45
N PHE A 71 26.02 23.40 3.52
CA PHE A 71 25.04 24.49 3.59
C PHE A 71 25.69 25.87 3.50
N TYR A 72 26.87 26.03 4.11
CA TYR A 72 27.67 27.24 4.01
C TYR A 72 28.10 27.50 2.55
N ASN A 73 28.65 26.50 1.87
CA ASN A 73 29.10 26.60 0.48
C ASN A 73 27.93 26.86 -0.50
N GLU A 74 26.75 26.33 -0.21
CA GLU A 74 25.52 26.61 -0.95
C GLU A 74 24.90 27.99 -0.63
N GLY A 75 25.48 28.74 0.31
CA GLY A 75 24.98 30.05 0.72
C GLY A 75 23.68 30.00 1.52
N ARG A 76 23.28 28.84 2.06
CA ARG A 76 22.06 28.71 2.86
C ARG A 76 22.21 29.45 4.19
N ARG A 77 21.19 30.22 4.57
CA ARG A 77 21.07 30.91 5.86
C ARG A 77 19.61 30.83 6.35
N PRO A 78 19.34 30.42 7.60
CA PRO A 78 20.31 29.97 8.61
C PRO A 78 20.94 28.61 8.27
N LEU A 79 22.12 28.34 8.83
CA LEU A 79 22.75 27.02 8.79
C LEU A 79 22.08 26.16 9.89
N ALA A 80 20.88 25.66 9.63
CA ALA A 80 20.11 24.87 10.60
C ALA A 80 20.13 23.38 10.22
N ILE A 81 20.63 22.54 11.13
CA ILE A 81 20.64 21.09 11.00
C ILE A 81 19.44 20.52 11.77
N HIS A 82 18.48 19.94 11.04
CA HIS A 82 17.26 19.38 11.61
C HIS A 82 17.34 17.86 11.89
N ASP A 83 18.33 17.17 11.31
CA ASP A 83 18.46 15.70 11.30
C ASP A 83 19.64 15.20 12.16
N LEU A 84 19.99 15.92 13.23
CA LEU A 84 21.00 15.45 14.19
C LEU A 84 20.52 14.15 14.87
N ILE A 85 19.25 14.15 15.29
CA ILE A 85 18.52 12.99 15.81
C ILE A 85 17.65 12.44 14.70
N GLY A 86 17.84 11.17 14.35
CA GLY A 86 16.98 10.43 13.43
C GLY A 86 16.33 9.24 14.13
N ILE A 87 15.03 9.06 13.94
CA ILE A 87 14.30 7.85 14.37
C ILE A 87 13.60 7.30 13.14
N ARG A 88 13.85 6.05 12.81
CA ARG A 88 13.16 5.36 11.72
C ARG A 88 12.14 4.39 12.30
N ILE A 89 10.90 4.51 11.86
CA ILE A 89 9.81 3.60 12.21
C ILE A 89 9.50 2.78 10.97
N VAL A 90 9.68 1.47 11.09
CA VAL A 90 9.49 0.51 10.01
C VAL A 90 8.24 -0.31 10.28
N ALA A 91 7.18 -0.02 9.52
CA ALA A 91 5.91 -0.71 9.55
C ALA A 91 5.91 -1.92 8.59
N SER A 92 4.95 -2.83 8.79
CA SER A 92 4.83 -4.00 7.92
C SER A 92 4.07 -3.69 6.65
N PHE A 93 3.14 -2.72 6.69
CA PHE A 93 2.26 -2.40 5.57
C PHE A 93 2.04 -0.89 5.41
N LEU A 94 1.64 -0.48 4.21
CA LEU A 94 1.45 0.93 3.84
C LEU A 94 0.41 1.64 4.71
N SER A 95 -0.74 1.01 4.97
CA SER A 95 -1.81 1.66 5.74
C SER A 95 -1.40 1.96 7.19
N GLU A 96 -0.42 1.25 7.73
CA GLU A 96 0.09 1.50 9.09
C GLU A 96 0.85 2.82 9.15
N LEU A 97 1.51 3.24 8.06
CA LEU A 97 2.26 4.50 8.03
C LEU A 97 1.35 5.70 8.26
N GLU A 98 0.16 5.70 7.65
CA GLU A 98 -0.84 6.75 7.82
C GLU A 98 -1.39 6.77 9.25
N VAL A 99 -1.69 5.60 9.82
CA VAL A 99 -2.15 5.49 11.22
C VAL A 99 -1.06 6.00 12.18
N ILE A 100 0.20 5.62 11.97
CA ILE A 100 1.33 6.07 12.78
C ILE A 100 1.49 7.59 12.65
N LYS A 101 1.44 8.12 11.43
CA LYS A 101 1.51 9.57 11.18
C LYS A 101 0.43 10.31 11.95
N ASP A 102 -0.82 9.85 11.91
CA ASP A 102 -1.94 10.47 12.62
C ASP A 102 -1.78 10.39 14.14
N ILE A 103 -1.28 9.26 14.66
CA ILE A 103 -0.96 9.12 16.08
C ILE A 103 0.12 10.13 16.49
N LEU A 104 1.18 10.26 15.69
CA LEU A 104 2.28 11.19 15.99
C LEU A 104 1.80 12.65 15.92
N LEU A 105 1.00 13.02 14.92
CA LEU A 105 0.42 14.37 14.79
C LEU A 105 -0.46 14.77 15.97
N LYS A 106 -1.18 13.81 16.57
CA LYS A 106 -2.05 14.08 17.72
C LYS A 106 -1.30 14.21 19.05
N ASN A 107 -0.10 13.64 19.15
CA ASN A 107 0.59 13.46 20.44
C ASN A 107 1.92 14.22 20.54
N PHE A 108 2.41 14.81 19.44
CA PHE A 108 3.67 15.53 19.41
C PHE A 108 3.55 16.85 18.65
N ASP A 109 4.38 17.82 19.05
CA ASP A 109 4.54 19.08 18.33
C ASP A 109 5.36 18.85 17.05
N ILE A 110 4.65 18.78 15.92
CA ILE A 110 5.24 18.60 14.59
C ILE A 110 5.55 19.97 13.99
N LEU A 111 6.82 20.22 13.68
CA LEU A 111 7.32 21.47 13.08
C LEU A 111 7.15 21.48 11.56
N GLU A 112 7.42 20.35 10.91
CA GLU A 112 7.33 20.20 9.46
C GLU A 112 7.01 18.75 9.09
N ILE A 113 6.29 18.58 7.98
CA ILE A 113 6.04 17.28 7.35
C ILE A 113 6.55 17.36 5.92
N GLU A 114 7.57 16.56 5.60
CA GLU A 114 8.10 16.44 4.25
C GLU A 114 7.78 15.04 3.71
N THR A 115 7.29 14.97 2.48
CA THR A 115 7.20 13.70 1.74
C THR A 115 8.31 13.72 0.70
N LYS A 116 9.39 12.99 0.97
CA LYS A 116 10.54 12.94 0.05
C LYS A 116 10.22 12.00 -1.11
N GLY A 117 9.96 12.59 -2.27
CA GLY A 117 9.63 11.92 -3.55
C GLY A 117 8.75 12.76 -4.48
N ALA A 118 7.91 13.64 -3.92
CA ALA A 118 6.88 14.39 -4.67
C ALA A 118 7.34 15.68 -5.38
N LYS A 119 8.62 16.06 -5.30
CA LYS A 119 9.13 17.32 -5.88
C LYS A 119 10.45 17.09 -6.60
N HIS A 120 10.42 16.53 -7.82
CA HIS A 120 11.31 16.90 -8.93
C HIS A 120 10.84 16.22 -10.21
N SER A 121 10.43 17.03 -11.18
CA SER A 121 10.14 16.66 -12.56
C SER A 121 11.24 15.78 -13.16
N PHE A 122 10.84 14.66 -13.78
CA PHE A 122 11.64 13.82 -14.69
C PHE A 122 12.73 12.89 -14.10
N ARG A 123 12.66 12.53 -12.81
CA ARG A 123 13.50 11.47 -12.19
C ARG A 123 12.71 10.55 -11.23
N GLU A 124 11.53 10.15 -11.66
CA GLU A 124 10.53 9.48 -10.83
C GLU A 124 10.67 7.96 -10.83
N PHE A 125 11.33 7.38 -9.83
CA PHE A 125 11.04 6.04 -9.30
C PHE A 125 11.66 5.93 -7.88
N GLY A 126 11.31 6.84 -6.97
CA GLY A 126 11.75 6.81 -5.57
C GLY A 126 10.55 6.55 -4.67
N TYR A 127 10.73 5.80 -3.57
CA TYR A 127 9.69 5.67 -2.57
C TYR A 127 9.39 7.01 -1.89
N ASP A 128 8.11 7.35 -1.77
CA ASP A 128 7.67 8.42 -0.89
C ASP A 128 7.86 7.98 0.56
N SER A 129 8.87 8.55 1.23
CA SER A 129 9.04 8.41 2.67
C SER A 129 8.49 9.63 3.38
N ILE A 130 7.74 9.39 4.45
CA ILE A 130 7.15 10.45 5.26
C ILE A 130 8.18 10.82 6.33
N HIS A 131 8.59 12.09 6.32
CA HIS A 131 9.53 12.66 7.26
C HIS A 131 8.79 13.68 8.13
N LEU A 132 8.79 13.46 9.44
CA LEU A 132 8.20 14.35 10.43
C LEU A 132 9.33 14.99 11.24
N LEU A 133 9.42 16.32 11.25
CA LEU A 133 10.28 17.03 12.18
C LEU A 133 9.50 17.26 13.48
N ILE A 134 9.91 16.56 14.52
CA ILE A 134 9.27 16.58 15.84
C ILE A 134 10.11 17.46 16.78
N LYS A 135 9.47 18.40 17.48
CA LYS A 135 10.14 19.19 18.53
C LYS A 135 10.66 18.29 19.65
N LEU A 136 11.88 18.54 20.13
CA LEU A 136 12.42 17.79 21.25
C LEU A 136 11.70 18.14 22.57
N PRO A 137 11.63 17.20 23.53
CA PRO A 137 11.01 17.47 24.83
C PRO A 137 11.71 18.59 25.58
N ASP A 138 10.92 19.52 26.13
CA ASP A 138 11.44 20.66 26.89
C ASP A 138 12.17 20.23 28.17
N GLY A 139 13.13 21.05 28.60
CA GLY A 139 13.87 20.87 29.86
C GLY A 139 15.00 19.85 29.84
N ILE A 140 15.32 19.24 28.68
CA ILE A 140 16.45 18.31 28.53
C ILE A 140 17.69 19.01 28.01
N ILE A 141 17.52 19.86 26.99
CA ILE A 141 18.60 20.59 26.37
C ILE A 141 18.77 21.91 27.10
N THR A 142 19.91 22.08 27.77
CA THR A 142 20.28 23.34 28.44
C THR A 142 21.21 24.17 27.59
N ASN A 143 22.07 23.50 26.81
CA ASN A 143 23.04 24.12 25.93
C ASN A 143 23.00 23.44 24.56
N GLU A 144 22.97 24.26 23.51
CA GLU A 144 22.78 23.75 22.15
C GLU A 144 24.11 23.42 21.48
N ILE A 145 24.10 22.34 20.68
CA ILE A 145 25.13 22.15 19.68
C ILE A 145 24.93 23.25 18.63
N PRO A 146 25.98 24.01 18.23
CA PRO A 146 25.85 25.09 17.25
C PRO A 146 25.11 24.64 15.99
N TYR A 147 24.41 25.56 15.31
CA TYR A 147 23.78 25.28 14.01
C TYR A 147 22.78 24.11 14.00
N THR A 148 22.25 23.73 15.16
CA THR A 148 21.37 22.58 15.32
C THR A 148 20.02 23.07 15.83
N GLU A 149 18.94 22.66 15.18
CA GLU A 149 17.61 22.93 15.72
C GLU A 149 17.22 21.90 16.79
N LEU A 150 16.34 22.33 17.71
CA LEU A 150 15.81 21.51 18.78
C LEU A 150 14.69 20.57 18.29
N CYS A 151 14.99 19.78 17.25
CA CYS A 151 14.07 18.82 16.66
C CYS A 151 14.74 17.46 16.40
N GLY A 152 13.91 16.43 16.22
CA GLY A 152 14.31 15.13 15.71
C GLY A 152 13.52 14.78 14.44
N GLU A 153 14.21 14.18 13.47
CA GLU A 153 13.59 13.70 12.23
C GLU A 153 13.08 12.26 12.43
N VAL A 154 11.76 12.08 12.38
CA VAL A 154 11.11 10.77 12.39
C VAL A 154 10.74 10.37 10.97
N GLN A 155 11.30 9.25 10.51
CA GLN A 155 11.09 8.71 9.17
C GLN A 155 10.17 7.50 9.25
N LEU A 156 9.03 7.54 8.54
CA LEU A 156 8.09 6.42 8.45
C LEU A 156 8.32 5.67 7.13
N ARG A 157 8.50 4.35 7.22
CA ARG A 157 8.75 3.48 6.07
C ARG A 157 8.12 2.10 6.24
N THR A 158 7.80 1.42 5.15
CA THR A 158 7.58 -0.04 5.16
C THR A 158 8.90 -0.80 5.24
N LYS A 159 8.84 -2.12 5.44
CA LYS A 159 10.02 -3.01 5.37
C LYS A 159 10.73 -2.93 4.01
N LEU A 160 9.98 -2.90 2.91
CA LEU A 160 10.57 -2.84 1.56
C LEU A 160 11.17 -1.46 1.27
N GLN A 161 10.52 -0.39 1.71
CA GLN A 161 11.04 0.97 1.66
C GLN A 161 12.34 1.12 2.44
N ASP A 162 12.41 0.55 3.65
CA ASP A 162 13.61 0.59 4.47
C ASP A 162 14.76 -0.18 3.83
N ALA A 163 14.49 -1.41 3.37
CA ALA A 163 15.48 -2.23 2.67
C ALA A 163 16.00 -1.54 1.39
N TRP A 164 15.10 -0.97 0.59
CA TRP A 164 15.47 -0.20 -0.59
C TRP A 164 16.39 0.97 -0.23
N ALA A 165 16.01 1.78 0.75
CA ALA A 165 16.79 2.95 1.14
C ALA A 165 18.17 2.60 1.70
N GLU A 166 18.33 1.44 2.34
CA GLU A 166 19.63 0.94 2.80
C GLU A 166 20.51 0.53 1.61
N VAL A 167 19.97 -0.25 0.67
CA VAL A 167 20.68 -0.66 -0.55
C VAL A 167 21.04 0.55 -1.41
N GLU A 168 20.09 1.47 -1.60
CA GLU A 168 20.28 2.72 -2.32
C GLU A 168 21.41 3.52 -1.67
N HIS A 169 21.41 3.68 -0.35
CA HIS A 169 22.47 4.40 0.35
C HIS A 169 23.84 3.75 0.17
N GLU A 170 23.94 2.41 0.25
CA GLU A 170 25.21 1.71 0.03
C GLU A 170 25.70 1.83 -1.44
N LEU A 171 24.82 1.72 -2.43
CA LEU A 171 25.17 1.73 -3.85
C LEU A 171 25.33 3.13 -4.46
N ILE A 172 24.65 4.14 -3.92
CA ILE A 172 24.57 5.48 -4.51
C ILE A 172 25.41 6.48 -3.72
N TYR A 173 25.45 6.36 -2.39
CA TYR A 173 26.11 7.36 -1.54
C TYR A 173 27.52 6.97 -1.08
N LYS A 174 27.87 5.68 -1.08
CA LYS A 174 29.26 5.24 -0.78
C LYS A 174 30.11 5.00 -2.02
N SER A 175 29.52 4.67 -3.17
CA SER A 175 30.19 4.68 -4.47
C SER A 175 29.96 6.02 -5.16
N ASP A 176 31.03 6.67 -5.65
CA ASP A 176 30.96 7.97 -6.33
C ASP A 176 29.83 8.01 -7.38
N TYR A 177 28.75 8.73 -7.05
CA TYR A 177 27.52 8.86 -7.83
C TYR A 177 27.74 9.29 -9.29
N SER A 178 28.86 9.97 -9.57
CA SER A 178 29.24 10.43 -10.90
C SER A 178 29.57 9.30 -11.89
N LEU A 179 29.80 8.08 -11.40
CA LEU A 179 30.21 6.93 -12.22
C LEU A 179 29.08 5.96 -12.57
N LEU A 180 27.87 6.14 -12.02
CA LEU A 180 26.72 5.30 -12.40
C LEU A 180 26.23 5.67 -13.81
N ASN A 181 26.40 4.74 -14.76
CA ASN A 181 25.83 4.88 -16.09
C ASN A 181 24.28 4.88 -16.03
N GLU A 182 23.64 5.51 -17.01
CA GLU A 182 22.18 5.63 -17.09
C GLU A 182 21.46 4.25 -17.09
N GLN A 183 22.15 3.20 -17.54
CA GLN A 183 21.63 1.84 -17.52
C GLN A 183 21.42 1.31 -16.10
N LEU A 184 22.37 1.54 -15.20
CA LEU A 184 22.27 1.11 -13.80
C LEU A 184 21.23 1.94 -13.04
N LYS A 185 21.12 3.24 -13.32
CA LYS A 185 20.04 4.08 -12.78
C LYS A 185 18.65 3.57 -13.18
N ARG A 186 18.47 3.17 -14.45
CA ARG A 186 17.21 2.56 -14.92
C ARG A 186 16.90 1.22 -14.25
N LYS A 187 17.93 0.39 -13.99
CA LYS A 187 17.75 -0.87 -13.26
C LYS A 187 17.33 -0.63 -11.81
N LEU A 188 17.96 0.32 -11.13
CA LEU A 188 17.60 0.72 -9.77
C LEU A 188 16.17 1.27 -9.72
N ALA A 189 15.82 2.16 -10.64
CA ALA A 189 14.45 2.63 -10.82
C ALA A 189 13.43 1.50 -11.01
N SER A 190 13.72 0.52 -11.88
CA SER A 190 12.84 -0.63 -12.11
C SER A 190 12.71 -1.53 -10.88
N LEU A 191 13.79 -1.74 -10.13
CA LEU A 191 13.75 -2.47 -8.85
C LEU A 191 12.89 -1.73 -7.83
N ASN A 192 13.07 -0.42 -7.71
CA ASN A 192 12.26 0.38 -6.80
C ASN A 192 10.77 0.29 -7.14
N ALA A 193 10.41 0.46 -8.42
CA ALA A 193 9.03 0.31 -8.88
C ALA A 193 8.45 -1.07 -8.55
N SER A 194 9.25 -2.13 -8.69
CA SER A 194 8.85 -3.50 -8.37
C SER A 194 8.60 -3.69 -6.87
N LEU A 195 9.44 -3.08 -6.02
CA LEU A 195 9.26 -3.12 -4.57
C LEU A 195 8.01 -2.34 -4.17
N THR A 196 7.78 -1.15 -4.73
CA THR A 196 6.57 -0.35 -4.47
C THR A 196 5.31 -1.12 -4.83
N LEU A 197 5.29 -1.75 -6.00
CA LEU A 197 4.17 -2.60 -6.40
C LEU A 197 3.98 -3.77 -5.43
N SER A 198 5.08 -4.38 -4.97
CA SER A 198 5.02 -5.46 -3.99
C SER A 198 4.39 -5.00 -2.67
N ASP A 199 4.72 -3.81 -2.16
CA ASP A 199 4.09 -3.22 -0.96
C ASP A 199 2.58 -3.02 -1.15
N ILE A 200 2.15 -2.55 -2.32
CA ILE A 200 0.73 -2.39 -2.67
C ILE A 200 0.03 -3.75 -2.69
N ILE A 201 0.61 -4.75 -3.35
CA ILE A 201 0.05 -6.11 -3.42
C ILE A 201 -0.05 -6.74 -2.02
N PHE A 202 0.98 -6.60 -1.18
CA PHE A 202 0.93 -7.10 0.20
C PHE A 202 -0.16 -6.42 1.02
N GLN A 203 -0.37 -5.12 0.81
CA GLN A 203 -1.47 -4.38 1.42
C GLN A 203 -2.83 -4.94 0.96
N GLU A 204 -3.04 -5.12 -0.34
CA GLU A 204 -4.28 -5.66 -0.89
C GLU A 204 -4.58 -7.08 -0.40
N ILE A 205 -3.56 -7.95 -0.34
CA ILE A 205 -3.71 -9.32 0.19
C ILE A 205 -4.14 -9.27 1.66
N ARG A 206 -3.53 -8.40 2.47
CA ARG A 206 -3.89 -8.26 3.87
C ARG A 206 -5.33 -7.76 4.03
N ASP A 207 -5.72 -6.76 3.26
CA ASP A 207 -7.07 -6.18 3.34
C ASP A 207 -8.11 -7.24 2.94
N TYR A 208 -7.85 -8.01 1.89
CA TYR A 208 -8.68 -9.13 1.49
C TYR A 208 -8.80 -10.22 2.58
N GLN A 209 -7.69 -10.55 3.26
CA GLN A 209 -7.73 -11.49 4.39
C GLN A 209 -8.56 -10.98 5.56
N ARG A 210 -8.44 -9.69 5.90
CA ARG A 210 -9.24 -9.06 6.97
C ARG A 210 -10.72 -9.06 6.62
N GLU A 211 -11.10 -8.62 5.43
CA GLU A 211 -12.48 -8.65 4.96
C GLU A 211 -13.06 -10.07 4.97
N ARG A 212 -12.24 -11.08 4.63
CA ARG A 212 -12.67 -12.48 4.72
C ARG A 212 -12.87 -12.94 6.16
N GLN A 213 -11.94 -12.64 7.06
CA GLN A 213 -12.07 -12.99 8.48
C GLN A 213 -13.29 -12.33 9.12
N GLU A 214 -13.53 -11.05 8.82
CA GLU A 214 -14.72 -10.33 9.28
C GLU A 214 -16.02 -10.97 8.78
N ARG A 215 -16.04 -11.43 7.52
CA ARG A 215 -17.17 -12.18 6.96
C ARG A 215 -17.37 -13.53 7.64
N ASP A 216 -16.29 -14.28 7.86
CA ASP A 216 -16.32 -15.58 8.54
C ASP A 216 -16.77 -15.43 10.01
N ASP A 217 -16.31 -14.40 10.71
CA ASP A 217 -16.71 -14.09 12.08
C ASP A 217 -18.18 -13.65 12.16
N LYS A 218 -18.65 -12.82 11.22
CA LYS A 218 -20.06 -12.45 11.13
C LYS A 218 -20.94 -13.67 10.87
N ARG A 219 -20.52 -14.57 9.97
CA ARG A 219 -21.22 -15.82 9.69
C ARG A 219 -21.27 -16.74 10.92
N ARG A 220 -20.15 -16.86 11.66
CA ARG A 220 -20.10 -17.62 12.92
C ARG A 220 -21.06 -17.08 13.96
N ARG A 221 -21.12 -15.75 14.13
CA ARG A 221 -22.07 -15.10 15.05
C ARG A 221 -23.52 -15.36 14.67
N THR A 222 -23.88 -15.22 13.39
CA THR A 222 -25.24 -15.52 12.92
C THR A 222 -25.60 -17.00 13.08
N ILE A 223 -24.64 -17.91 12.91
CA ILE A 223 -24.85 -19.34 13.17
C ILE A 223 -25.04 -19.59 14.67
N GLN A 224 -24.22 -19.00 15.54
CA GLN A 224 -24.37 -19.11 16.99
C GLN A 224 -25.71 -18.56 17.48
N GLU A 225 -26.13 -17.38 17.01
CA GLU A 225 -27.45 -16.82 17.33
C GLU A 225 -28.60 -17.74 16.88
N LYS A 226 -28.46 -18.39 15.71
CA LYS A 226 -29.45 -19.38 15.23
C LYS A 226 -29.42 -20.68 16.02
N VAL A 227 -28.25 -21.14 16.46
CA VAL A 227 -28.09 -22.34 17.29
C VAL A 227 -28.66 -22.10 18.69
N GLU A 228 -28.34 -20.97 19.32
CA GLU A 228 -28.95 -20.56 20.60
C GLU A 228 -30.47 -20.40 20.47
N PHE A 229 -30.96 -19.90 19.33
CA PHE A 229 -32.39 -19.84 19.05
C PHE A 229 -33.04 -21.23 18.92
N ILE A 230 -32.34 -22.19 18.31
CA ILE A 230 -32.80 -23.58 18.17
C ILE A 230 -32.74 -24.32 19.51
N GLU A 231 -31.69 -24.12 20.31
CA GLU A 231 -31.55 -24.71 21.65
C GLU A 231 -32.64 -24.23 22.63
N ASN A 232 -33.17 -23.02 22.43
CA ASN A 232 -34.30 -22.48 23.19
C ASN A 232 -35.69 -23.03 22.77
N ILE A 233 -35.77 -23.80 21.68
CA ILE A 233 -37.00 -24.47 21.23
C ILE A 233 -36.82 -25.98 21.51
N HIS A 234 -37.39 -26.47 22.61
CA HIS A 234 -37.17 -27.83 23.10
C HIS A 234 -37.37 -28.96 22.07
N GLY A 235 -36.37 -29.84 22.03
CA GLY A 235 -36.48 -31.29 21.77
C GLY A 235 -36.37 -31.71 20.31
N TYR A 236 -35.24 -32.32 19.91
CA TYR A 236 -35.22 -33.62 19.19
C TYR A 236 -33.80 -34.19 19.08
N ASP A 237 -33.79 -35.50 18.84
CA ASP A 237 -32.79 -36.53 19.10
C ASP A 237 -31.44 -36.43 18.38
N LYS A 238 -30.45 -37.11 18.99
CA LYS A 238 -29.14 -37.45 18.42
C LYS A 238 -29.28 -38.05 17.02
N ILE A 239 -28.57 -37.48 16.04
CA ILE A 239 -28.29 -38.12 14.75
C ILE A 239 -26.77 -38.13 14.52
N ASP A 240 -26.34 -39.29 14.02
CA ASP A 240 -25.00 -39.81 13.76
C ASP A 240 -23.94 -38.85 13.19
N GLU A 241 -22.72 -39.06 13.68
CA GLU A 241 -21.48 -38.51 13.11
C GLU A 241 -21.31 -38.98 11.65
N SER A 242 -21.15 -38.03 10.74
CA SER A 242 -20.69 -38.26 9.36
C SER A 242 -19.36 -37.52 9.14
N PRO A 243 -18.49 -38.02 8.24
CA PRO A 243 -17.05 -38.00 8.44
C PRO A 243 -16.39 -36.65 8.17
N LYS A 244 -15.28 -36.42 8.89
CA LYS A 244 -14.40 -35.25 8.75
C LYS A 244 -13.84 -35.14 7.31
N PRO A 245 -13.67 -33.94 6.75
CA PRO A 245 -13.00 -33.76 5.46
C PRO A 245 -11.52 -34.17 5.56
N ASN A 246 -11.08 -35.01 4.63
CA ASN A 246 -9.71 -35.51 4.52
C ASN A 246 -8.65 -34.39 4.53
N GLU A 247 -7.63 -34.58 5.38
CA GLU A 247 -6.35 -33.88 5.27
C GLU A 247 -5.66 -34.32 3.97
N LYS A 248 -5.30 -33.36 3.11
CA LYS A 248 -4.52 -33.63 1.89
C LYS A 248 -3.07 -33.94 2.24
N THR A 249 -2.54 -35.01 1.67
CA THR A 249 -1.20 -35.58 1.90
C THR A 249 -0.09 -34.87 1.12
N ALA A 250 1.14 -34.95 1.63
CA ALA A 250 2.36 -34.25 1.19
C ALA A 250 2.86 -34.52 -0.25
N GLU A 251 2.20 -35.36 -1.03
CA GLU A 251 2.52 -35.58 -2.46
C GLU A 251 1.97 -34.46 -3.37
N ASP A 252 0.97 -33.69 -2.90
CA ASP A 252 0.42 -32.52 -3.62
C ASP A 252 1.37 -31.31 -3.65
N GLU A 253 2.30 -31.20 -2.70
CA GLU A 253 3.15 -30.00 -2.54
C GLU A 253 4.25 -29.87 -3.62
N ILE A 254 4.77 -30.98 -4.14
CA ILE A 254 5.87 -30.97 -5.13
C ILE A 254 5.34 -30.62 -6.54
N SER A 255 4.12 -31.04 -6.87
CA SER A 255 3.43 -30.67 -8.12
C SER A 255 2.91 -29.23 -8.07
N ASN A 256 2.32 -28.82 -6.93
CA ASN A 256 1.84 -27.45 -6.72
C ASN A 256 2.97 -26.42 -6.78
N GLY A 257 4.18 -26.74 -6.31
CA GLY A 257 5.33 -25.83 -6.43
C GLY A 257 5.68 -25.45 -7.89
N SER A 258 5.42 -26.34 -8.85
CA SER A 258 5.59 -26.06 -10.28
C SER A 258 4.45 -25.20 -10.83
N LEU A 259 3.21 -25.50 -10.42
CA LEU A 259 2.00 -24.77 -10.83
C LEU A 259 1.98 -23.34 -10.26
N ASP A 260 2.35 -23.17 -8.99
CA ASP A 260 2.45 -21.89 -8.29
C ASP A 260 3.49 -20.98 -8.94
N LYS A 261 4.61 -21.56 -9.39
CA LYS A 261 5.63 -20.82 -10.14
C LYS A 261 5.14 -20.37 -11.51
N LEU A 262 4.35 -21.20 -12.20
CA LEU A 262 3.71 -20.82 -13.46
C LEU A 262 2.64 -19.75 -13.24
N LEU A 263 1.84 -19.87 -12.19
CA LEU A 263 0.81 -18.90 -11.82
C LEU A 263 1.42 -17.55 -11.46
N PHE A 264 2.47 -17.53 -10.65
CA PHE A 264 3.21 -16.32 -10.33
C PHE A 264 3.73 -15.62 -11.61
N LYS A 265 4.34 -16.38 -12.53
CA LYS A 265 4.80 -15.84 -13.81
C LYS A 265 3.66 -15.32 -14.69
N ALA A 266 2.53 -16.00 -14.68
CA ALA A 266 1.35 -15.58 -15.43
C ALA A 266 0.80 -14.24 -14.90
N LEU A 267 0.70 -14.11 -13.57
CA LEU A 267 0.22 -12.88 -12.92
C LEU A 267 1.21 -11.73 -13.04
N ASP A 268 2.52 -11.98 -12.95
CA ASP A 268 3.56 -10.96 -13.18
C ASP A 268 3.53 -10.44 -14.62
N ALA A 269 3.40 -11.33 -15.61
CA ALA A 269 3.23 -10.94 -17.01
C ALA A 269 1.93 -10.15 -17.22
N HIS A 270 0.82 -10.59 -16.63
CA HIS A 270 -0.47 -9.88 -16.68
C HIS A 270 -0.36 -8.47 -16.09
N ALA A 271 0.26 -8.32 -14.90
CA ALA A 271 0.46 -7.02 -14.26
C ALA A 271 1.34 -6.08 -15.09
N LYS A 272 2.31 -6.62 -15.83
CA LYS A 272 3.16 -5.89 -16.79
C LYS A 272 2.48 -5.62 -18.14
N GLN A 273 1.23 -6.03 -18.32
CA GLN A 273 0.48 -5.96 -19.58
C GLN A 273 1.12 -6.77 -20.72
N ASP A 274 1.99 -7.73 -20.40
CA ASP A 274 2.53 -8.71 -21.33
C ASP A 274 1.51 -9.86 -21.49
N TYR A 275 0.43 -9.54 -22.21
CA TYR A 275 -0.73 -10.41 -22.35
C TYR A 275 -0.42 -11.72 -23.09
N ASP A 276 0.46 -11.70 -24.09
CA ASP A 276 0.83 -12.90 -24.84
C ASP A 276 1.56 -13.91 -23.95
N THR A 277 2.51 -13.43 -23.14
CA THR A 277 3.21 -14.26 -22.16
C THR A 277 2.26 -14.76 -21.06
N ALA A 278 1.37 -13.90 -20.56
CA ALA A 278 0.37 -14.28 -19.55
C ALA A 278 -0.56 -15.40 -20.07
N LEU A 279 -1.09 -15.25 -21.30
CA LEU A 279 -1.93 -16.25 -21.96
C LEU A 279 -1.19 -17.58 -22.12
N ASN A 280 0.10 -17.55 -22.51
CA ASN A 280 0.91 -18.76 -22.63
C ASN A 280 0.96 -19.52 -21.29
N TYR A 281 1.25 -18.82 -20.18
CA TYR A 281 1.30 -19.46 -18.88
C TYR A 281 -0.07 -19.95 -18.41
N TYR A 282 -1.14 -19.18 -18.57
CA TYR A 282 -2.49 -19.62 -18.23
C TYR A 282 -2.92 -20.86 -19.02
N ASN A 283 -2.61 -20.92 -20.31
CA ASN A 283 -2.87 -22.09 -21.15
C ASN A 283 -2.14 -23.33 -20.65
N ARG A 284 -0.86 -23.18 -20.27
CA ARG A 284 -0.07 -24.28 -19.71
C ARG A 284 -0.61 -24.78 -18.38
N ILE A 285 -1.05 -23.86 -17.51
CA ILE A 285 -1.64 -24.22 -16.22
C ILE A 285 -2.94 -24.99 -16.43
N LEU A 286 -3.82 -24.52 -17.31
CA LEU A 286 -5.10 -25.19 -17.60
C LEU A 286 -4.91 -26.54 -18.30
N ALA A 287 -3.89 -26.67 -19.17
CA ALA A 287 -3.55 -27.94 -19.83
C ALA A 287 -3.02 -29.00 -18.84
N ALA A 288 -2.54 -28.58 -17.67
CA ALA A 288 -2.12 -29.49 -16.60
C ALA A 288 -3.31 -30.07 -15.81
N ASN A 289 -4.56 -29.75 -16.18
CA ASN A 289 -5.80 -30.17 -15.51
C ASN A 289 -5.74 -29.93 -13.98
N PRO A 290 -5.62 -28.66 -13.55
CA PRO A 290 -5.54 -28.33 -12.14
C PRO A 290 -6.89 -28.55 -11.46
N ASP A 291 -6.92 -28.58 -10.13
CA ASP A 291 -8.18 -28.73 -9.39
C ASP A 291 -9.21 -27.63 -9.74
N ASP A 292 -10.49 -27.89 -9.44
CA ASP A 292 -11.61 -27.01 -9.84
C ASP A 292 -11.43 -25.57 -9.35
N LYS A 293 -10.86 -25.39 -8.17
CA LYS A 293 -10.66 -24.06 -7.57
C LYS A 293 -9.58 -23.29 -8.31
N VAL A 294 -8.45 -23.93 -8.61
CA VAL A 294 -7.39 -23.35 -9.41
C VAL A 294 -7.88 -23.11 -10.84
N CYS A 295 -8.60 -24.06 -11.43
CA CYS A 295 -9.22 -23.92 -12.75
C CYS A 295 -10.14 -22.69 -12.82
N SER A 296 -10.96 -22.47 -11.79
CA SER A 296 -11.82 -21.28 -11.70
C SER A 296 -11.03 -19.97 -11.67
N ILE A 297 -9.99 -19.91 -10.84
CA ILE A 297 -9.14 -18.72 -10.70
C ILE A 297 -8.42 -18.42 -12.02
N ILE A 298 -7.78 -19.42 -12.62
CA ILE A 298 -7.00 -19.27 -13.85
C ILE A 298 -7.88 -18.90 -15.03
N SER A 299 -9.03 -19.56 -15.17
CA SER A 299 -9.98 -19.24 -16.24
C SER A 299 -10.50 -17.81 -16.08
N ASN A 300 -10.80 -17.36 -14.86
CA ASN A 300 -11.16 -15.96 -14.63
C ASN A 300 -10.03 -14.98 -15.01
N HIS A 301 -8.77 -15.25 -14.63
CA HIS A 301 -7.66 -14.37 -15.00
C HIS A 301 -7.36 -14.36 -16.51
N ARG A 302 -7.44 -15.52 -17.18
CA ARG A 302 -7.28 -15.61 -18.64
C ARG A 302 -8.41 -14.87 -19.37
N GLY A 303 -9.64 -15.01 -18.87
CA GLY A 303 -10.79 -14.26 -19.37
C GLY A 303 -10.62 -12.75 -19.26
N MET A 304 -10.02 -12.25 -18.16
CA MET A 304 -9.69 -10.82 -18.03
C MET A 304 -8.68 -10.35 -19.08
N VAL A 305 -7.69 -11.17 -19.43
CA VAL A 305 -6.75 -10.84 -20.51
C VAL A 305 -7.48 -10.71 -21.84
N TYR A 306 -8.36 -11.67 -22.17
CA TYR A 306 -9.17 -11.60 -23.38
C TYR A 306 -10.10 -10.38 -23.40
N PHE A 307 -10.68 -10.02 -22.25
CA PHE A 307 -11.50 -8.81 -22.13
C PHE A 307 -10.70 -7.54 -22.46
N VAL A 308 -9.48 -7.40 -21.92
CA VAL A 308 -8.61 -6.25 -22.23
C VAL A 308 -8.20 -6.21 -23.69
N GLN A 309 -7.99 -7.38 -24.31
CA GLN A 309 -7.77 -7.50 -25.75
C GLN A 309 -9.04 -7.31 -26.61
N SER A 310 -10.17 -6.92 -25.99
CA SER A 310 -11.48 -6.76 -26.65
C SER A 310 -12.01 -8.04 -27.31
N ASN A 311 -11.53 -9.22 -26.90
CA ASN A 311 -12.03 -10.52 -27.33
C ASN A 311 -13.09 -11.00 -26.32
N TYR A 312 -14.25 -10.35 -26.34
CA TYR A 312 -15.28 -10.54 -25.32
C TYR A 312 -15.90 -11.93 -25.37
N GLU A 313 -15.98 -12.56 -26.53
CA GLU A 313 -16.49 -13.93 -26.70
C GLU A 313 -15.60 -14.94 -25.97
N LYS A 314 -14.28 -14.89 -26.18
CA LYS A 314 -13.34 -15.76 -25.45
C LYS A 314 -13.31 -15.45 -23.96
N ALA A 315 -13.44 -14.17 -23.59
CA ALA A 315 -13.57 -13.79 -22.19
C ALA A 315 -14.80 -14.44 -21.54
N ILE A 316 -15.95 -14.43 -22.22
CA ILE A 316 -17.20 -15.06 -21.77
C ILE A 316 -17.04 -16.57 -21.63
N GLU A 317 -16.38 -17.25 -22.58
CA GLU A 317 -16.09 -18.70 -22.48
C GLU A 317 -15.30 -19.02 -21.20
N ASP A 318 -14.27 -18.23 -20.92
CA ASP A 318 -13.39 -18.40 -19.76
C ASP A 318 -14.07 -18.07 -18.44
N PHE A 319 -14.87 -17.00 -18.38
CA PHE A 319 -15.67 -16.70 -17.19
C PHE A 319 -16.75 -17.76 -16.96
N THR A 320 -17.36 -18.29 -18.03
CA THR A 320 -18.33 -19.38 -17.93
C THR A 320 -17.69 -20.64 -17.38
N ARG A 321 -16.49 -20.99 -17.86
CA ARG A 321 -15.71 -22.09 -17.29
C ARG A 321 -15.41 -21.87 -15.81
N ALA A 322 -15.04 -20.64 -15.42
CA ALA A 322 -14.76 -20.30 -14.04
C ALA A 322 -15.99 -20.45 -13.12
N ILE A 323 -17.18 -20.13 -13.64
CA ILE A 323 -18.46 -20.29 -12.94
C ILE A 323 -18.85 -21.77 -12.83
N GLN A 324 -18.65 -22.55 -13.90
CA GLN A 324 -18.96 -23.99 -13.90
C GLN A 324 -18.14 -24.75 -12.86
N THR A 325 -16.84 -24.43 -12.72
CA THR A 325 -15.96 -25.07 -11.74
C THR A 325 -16.09 -24.49 -10.34
N ASN A 326 -16.54 -23.24 -10.20
CA ASN A 326 -16.87 -22.63 -8.91
C ASN A 326 -18.09 -21.70 -9.03
N PRO A 327 -19.29 -22.21 -8.76
CA PRO A 327 -20.53 -21.42 -8.83
C PRO A 327 -20.61 -20.27 -7.82
N GLN A 328 -19.71 -20.21 -6.84
CA GLN A 328 -19.63 -19.13 -5.84
C GLN A 328 -18.60 -18.05 -6.22
N ASN A 329 -18.06 -18.08 -7.44
CA ASN A 329 -17.10 -17.08 -7.90
C ASN A 329 -17.82 -15.82 -8.39
N PHE A 330 -18.20 -14.93 -7.46
CA PHE A 330 -18.88 -13.67 -7.77
C PHE A 330 -18.09 -12.79 -8.78
N ARG A 331 -16.75 -12.88 -8.80
CA ARG A 331 -15.89 -12.10 -9.71
C ARG A 331 -16.07 -12.58 -11.15
N ALA A 332 -16.20 -13.88 -11.37
CA ALA A 332 -16.43 -14.43 -12.70
C ALA A 332 -17.79 -13.99 -13.26
N TYR A 333 -18.85 -13.98 -12.44
CA TYR A 333 -20.14 -13.40 -12.82
C TYR A 333 -20.02 -11.91 -13.16
N ASN A 334 -19.40 -11.10 -12.29
CA ASN A 334 -19.20 -9.68 -12.56
C ASN A 334 -18.45 -9.43 -13.88
N ASN A 335 -17.34 -10.16 -14.09
CA ASN A 335 -16.53 -9.98 -15.29
C ASN A 335 -17.24 -10.46 -16.56
N ARG A 336 -18.04 -11.54 -16.48
CA ARG A 336 -18.88 -11.98 -17.60
C ARG A 336 -19.99 -10.99 -17.91
N GLY A 337 -20.60 -10.40 -16.88
CA GLY A 337 -21.55 -9.30 -17.03
C GLY A 337 -20.95 -8.08 -17.72
N LEU A 338 -19.71 -7.71 -17.38
CA LEU A 338 -18.98 -6.65 -18.08
C LEU A 338 -18.72 -7.00 -19.56
N SER A 339 -18.34 -8.23 -19.88
CA SER A 339 -18.19 -8.69 -21.27
C SER A 339 -19.52 -8.61 -22.05
N TYR A 340 -20.63 -9.06 -21.45
CA TYR A 340 -21.95 -8.97 -22.06
C TYR A 340 -22.39 -7.53 -22.28
N ARG A 341 -22.06 -6.60 -21.37
CA ARG A 341 -22.28 -5.17 -21.57
C ARG A 341 -21.50 -4.65 -22.79
N MET A 342 -20.23 -5.03 -22.94
CA MET A 342 -19.44 -4.61 -24.10
C MET A 342 -20.02 -5.13 -25.43
N LEU A 343 -20.66 -6.30 -25.42
CA LEU A 343 -21.41 -6.85 -26.55
C LEU A 343 -22.85 -6.32 -26.67
N ARG A 344 -23.26 -5.37 -25.81
CA ARG A 344 -24.60 -4.79 -25.73
C ARG A 344 -25.73 -5.82 -25.51
N THR A 345 -25.41 -6.97 -24.94
CA THR A 345 -26.40 -7.98 -24.52
C THR A 345 -26.78 -7.72 -23.07
N PHE A 346 -27.52 -6.63 -22.85
CA PHE A 346 -27.74 -6.05 -21.53
C PHE A 346 -28.51 -6.96 -20.58
N ASP A 347 -29.50 -7.72 -21.06
CA ASP A 347 -30.28 -8.64 -20.21
C ASP A 347 -29.40 -9.68 -19.51
N ARG A 348 -28.46 -10.28 -20.27
CA ARG A 348 -27.48 -11.23 -19.72
C ARG A 348 -26.47 -10.56 -18.79
N ALA A 349 -26.11 -9.31 -19.07
CA ALA A 349 -25.22 -8.54 -18.20
C ALA A 349 -25.89 -8.29 -16.84
N LEU A 350 -27.16 -7.89 -16.83
CA LEU A 350 -27.93 -7.66 -15.62
C LEU A 350 -28.09 -8.95 -14.81
N GLU A 351 -28.44 -10.07 -15.45
CA GLU A 351 -28.56 -11.38 -14.78
C GLU A 351 -27.26 -11.79 -14.07
N ASP A 352 -26.11 -11.62 -14.73
CA ASP A 352 -24.80 -11.91 -14.15
C ASP A 352 -24.44 -10.95 -13.01
N PHE A 353 -24.76 -9.66 -13.13
CA PHE A 353 -24.55 -8.71 -12.03
C PHE A 353 -25.44 -9.02 -10.83
N ASP A 354 -26.69 -9.43 -11.06
CA ASP A 354 -27.63 -9.83 -10.00
C ASP A 354 -27.11 -11.05 -9.25
N HIS A 355 -26.70 -12.11 -9.95
CA HIS A 355 -26.10 -13.29 -9.33
C HIS A 355 -24.80 -12.95 -8.57
N SER A 356 -23.96 -12.09 -9.12
CA SER A 356 -22.74 -11.62 -8.44
C SER A 356 -23.07 -10.91 -7.12
N ILE A 357 -24.12 -10.08 -7.10
CA ILE A 357 -24.61 -9.37 -5.91
C ILE A 357 -25.26 -10.32 -4.90
N GLU A 358 -25.99 -11.34 -5.36
CA GLU A 358 -26.58 -12.37 -4.49
C GLU A 358 -25.51 -13.15 -3.74
N ILE A 359 -24.39 -13.46 -4.40
CA ILE A 359 -23.24 -14.14 -3.78
C ILE A 359 -22.48 -13.18 -2.85
N ASP A 360 -22.19 -11.96 -3.31
CA ASP A 360 -21.47 -10.95 -2.53
C ASP A 360 -21.98 -9.52 -2.78
N ALA A 361 -22.88 -9.08 -1.88
CA ALA A 361 -23.51 -7.77 -1.95
C ALA A 361 -22.60 -6.59 -1.52
N THR A 362 -21.32 -6.82 -1.17
CA THR A 362 -20.40 -5.74 -0.74
C THR A 362 -19.51 -5.21 -1.85
N GLN A 363 -19.64 -5.72 -3.08
CA GLN A 363 -18.75 -5.39 -4.19
C GLN A 363 -19.25 -4.14 -4.94
N ALA A 364 -18.63 -3.00 -4.64
CA ALA A 364 -18.93 -1.72 -5.28
C ALA A 364 -18.80 -1.78 -6.81
N GLU A 365 -17.84 -2.54 -7.33
CA GLU A 365 -17.58 -2.71 -8.76
C GLU A 365 -18.77 -3.33 -9.49
N THR A 366 -19.43 -4.31 -8.88
CA THR A 366 -20.60 -4.99 -9.45
C THR A 366 -21.80 -4.05 -9.60
N TYR A 367 -22.12 -3.29 -8.55
CA TYR A 367 -23.16 -2.25 -8.64
C TYR A 367 -22.79 -1.17 -9.65
N PHE A 368 -21.51 -0.81 -9.76
CA PHE A 368 -21.08 0.18 -10.73
C PHE A 368 -21.24 -0.32 -12.18
N GLY A 369 -20.88 -1.57 -12.45
CA GLY A 369 -21.12 -2.22 -13.74
C GLY A 369 -22.61 -2.28 -14.09
N ARG A 370 -23.46 -2.68 -13.15
CA ARG A 370 -24.92 -2.71 -13.33
C ARG A 370 -25.52 -1.33 -13.55
N ALA A 371 -25.07 -0.32 -12.81
CA ALA A 371 -25.46 1.08 -13.01
C ALA A 371 -25.09 1.60 -14.40
N GLN A 372 -23.94 1.20 -14.96
CA GLN A 372 -23.54 1.54 -16.32
C GLN A 372 -24.46 0.89 -17.36
N VAL A 373 -24.87 -0.36 -17.16
CA VAL A 373 -25.85 -1.02 -18.03
C VAL A 373 -27.18 -0.28 -18.00
N PHE A 374 -27.73 -0.01 -16.81
CA PHE A 374 -28.98 0.75 -16.69
C PHE A 374 -28.89 2.13 -17.36
N PHE A 375 -27.75 2.83 -17.21
CA PHE A 375 -27.54 4.12 -17.87
C PHE A 375 -27.52 3.99 -19.41
N GLU A 376 -26.88 2.96 -19.96
CA GLU A 376 -26.84 2.68 -21.40
C GLU A 376 -28.20 2.23 -21.96
N MET A 377 -29.06 1.67 -21.12
CA MET A 377 -30.46 1.37 -21.41
C MET A 377 -31.39 2.58 -21.18
N GLU A 378 -30.84 3.73 -20.80
CA GLU A 378 -31.58 4.96 -20.46
C GLU A 378 -32.51 4.84 -19.23
N ASP A 379 -32.34 3.79 -18.41
CA ASP A 379 -32.96 3.66 -17.08
C ASP A 379 -32.12 4.40 -16.03
N TYR A 380 -32.17 5.73 -16.11
CA TYR A 380 -31.45 6.61 -15.20
C TYR A 380 -31.85 6.48 -13.72
N PRO A 381 -33.12 6.21 -13.35
CA PRO A 381 -33.51 5.95 -11.96
C PRO A 381 -32.79 4.74 -11.35
N GLN A 382 -32.74 3.60 -12.05
CA GLN A 382 -32.02 2.42 -11.54
C GLN A 382 -30.50 2.64 -11.55
N ALA A 383 -29.96 3.31 -12.57
CA ALA A 383 -28.56 3.69 -12.61
C ALA A 383 -28.16 4.56 -11.41
N LEU A 384 -28.99 5.52 -11.02
CA LEU A 384 -28.77 6.38 -9.85
C LEU A 384 -28.82 5.58 -8.55
N LYS A 385 -29.78 4.67 -8.41
CA LYS A 385 -29.92 3.80 -7.23
C LYS A 385 -28.66 2.98 -6.99
N ASP A 386 -28.17 2.31 -8.04
CA ASP A 386 -26.95 1.51 -7.94
C ASP A 386 -25.70 2.39 -7.75
N CYS A 387 -25.60 3.52 -8.43
CA CYS A 387 -24.51 4.47 -8.23
C CYS A 387 -24.45 5.01 -6.77
N ASN A 388 -25.60 5.25 -6.14
CA ASN A 388 -25.65 5.60 -4.72
C ASN A 388 -25.24 4.42 -3.82
N LYS A 389 -25.57 3.18 -4.19
CA LYS A 389 -25.09 2.00 -3.47
C LYS A 389 -23.56 1.88 -3.54
N VAL A 390 -22.96 2.17 -4.69
CA VAL A 390 -21.49 2.26 -4.86
C VAL A 390 -20.90 3.28 -3.90
N LEU A 391 -21.48 4.48 -3.81
CA LEU A 391 -21.00 5.54 -2.91
C LEU A 391 -21.24 5.23 -1.43
N ASN A 392 -22.27 4.45 -1.08
CA ASN A 392 -22.44 3.97 0.29
C ASN A 392 -21.35 2.98 0.70
N ILE A 393 -20.85 2.16 -0.24
CA ILE A 393 -19.75 1.21 -0.01
C ILE A 393 -18.39 1.94 -0.06
N LYS A 394 -18.19 2.84 -1.04
CA LYS A 394 -16.96 3.62 -1.26
C LYS A 394 -17.28 5.12 -1.37
N PRO A 395 -17.41 5.86 -0.24
CA PRO A 395 -17.88 7.26 -0.22
C PRO A 395 -17.07 8.25 -1.06
N ASN A 396 -15.76 8.01 -1.20
CA ASN A 396 -14.84 8.93 -1.88
C ASN A 396 -14.43 8.47 -3.28
N LEU A 397 -15.18 7.54 -3.90
CA LEU A 397 -14.86 7.04 -5.24
C LEU A 397 -15.16 8.11 -6.31
N LYS A 398 -14.11 8.79 -6.79
CA LYS A 398 -14.20 9.91 -7.75
C LYS A 398 -14.96 9.54 -9.04
N SER A 399 -14.78 8.32 -9.56
CA SER A 399 -15.47 7.86 -10.77
C SER A 399 -16.99 7.77 -10.56
N ALA A 400 -17.43 7.22 -9.43
CA ALA A 400 -18.85 7.14 -9.08
C ALA A 400 -19.46 8.53 -8.81
N LEU A 401 -18.75 9.44 -8.14
CA LEU A 401 -19.21 10.81 -7.95
C LEU A 401 -19.44 11.55 -9.28
N ARG A 402 -18.50 11.42 -10.23
CA ARG A 402 -18.63 11.99 -11.58
C ARG A 402 -19.78 11.33 -12.34
N PHE A 403 -19.87 10.01 -12.31
CA PHE A 403 -20.93 9.26 -12.98
C PHE A 403 -22.32 9.67 -12.46
N ARG A 404 -22.45 9.88 -11.14
CA ARG A 404 -23.68 10.38 -10.55
C ARG A 404 -24.08 11.77 -11.06
N GLN A 405 -23.11 12.69 -11.24
CA GLN A 405 -23.39 14.00 -11.83
C GLN A 405 -23.90 13.87 -13.28
N VAL A 406 -23.32 12.95 -14.06
CA VAL A 406 -23.79 12.65 -15.41
C VAL A 406 -25.22 12.11 -15.38
N ILE A 407 -25.52 11.15 -14.50
CA ILE A 407 -26.88 10.63 -14.31
C ILE A 407 -27.86 11.76 -13.96
N TYR A 408 -27.49 12.66 -13.05
CA TYR A 408 -28.37 13.79 -12.69
C TYR A 408 -28.68 14.71 -13.88
N SER A 409 -27.69 15.01 -14.73
CA SER A 409 -27.91 15.84 -15.93
C SER A 409 -28.82 15.20 -16.99
N LYS A 410 -29.14 13.90 -16.85
CA LYS A 410 -30.07 13.18 -17.71
C LYS A 410 -31.47 13.04 -17.10
N LEU A 411 -31.57 13.12 -15.77
CA LEU A 411 -32.82 13.05 -15.02
C LEU A 411 -33.49 14.42 -14.84
N PHE A 412 -32.69 15.47 -14.70
CA PHE A 412 -33.07 16.86 -14.45
C PHE A 412 -32.36 17.76 -15.46
#